data_AF-A0A3A3ZAI3-F1
#
_entry.id   AF-A0A3A3ZAI3-F1
#
_cell.length_a   1.000
_cell.length_b   1.000
_cell.length_c   1.000
_cell.angle_alpha   90.00
_cell.angle_beta   90.00
_cell.angle_gamma   90.00
#
_symmetry.space_group_name_H-M   'P 1'
#
loop_
_entity.id
_entity.type
_entity.pdbx_description
1 polymer ?
#
loop_
_entity_poly.entity_id
_entity_poly.type
_entity_poly.pdbx_seq_one_letter_code
_entity_poly.pdbx_strand_id
1 'polypeptide(L)'
;MTLHAAGRRTSLRRRLSRAATAVAAAAAAVVAVVPLAAPAGAVTLPMPATPRFVTPAEKTVPYEPQTTCTSTIGAGTAWFARMAVRTYPGSTNMGILRACGSGGQSEHKEGRAFDWGVDARVAREGAMATAMHKWLLKDDAEIARRLGIMYIIFNDRILSVYRLQDGWRPYVHASCRGRALSQCSPTLRHVDHVHYSFSRAGGAGRTSFWQGPDAVAPSGKGLALLQDSLAGVRSSAGA
;
A
#
# COMPACT_ATOMS: atom_id res chain seq x y z
N MET A 1 18.02 6.91 94.75
CA MET A 1 17.05 5.81 94.56
C MET A 1 17.21 5.35 93.11
N THR A 2 17.93 4.25 92.87
CA THR A 2 17.39 2.89 92.51
C THR A 2 16.77 2.85 91.11
N LEU A 3 17.08 1.96 90.15
CA LEU A 3 18.06 0.87 89.92
C LEU A 3 18.30 0.81 88.38
N HIS A 4 19.06 -0.07 87.71
CA HIS A 4 19.77 -1.32 88.06
C HIS A 4 21.12 -1.43 87.29
N ALA A 5 21.44 -2.58 86.67
CA ALA A 5 22.63 -2.82 85.84
C ALA A 5 22.38 -3.90 84.75
N ALA A 6 23.45 -4.29 84.04
CA ALA A 6 23.61 -5.44 83.12
C ALA A 6 23.16 -5.24 81.64
N GLY A 7 23.79 -5.90 80.65
CA GLY A 7 24.87 -6.89 80.76
C GLY A 7 25.61 -7.18 79.45
N ARG A 8 26.81 -7.77 79.58
CA ARG A 8 27.72 -8.14 78.47
C ARG A 8 27.18 -9.34 77.68
N ARG A 9 27.47 -9.41 76.37
CA ARG A 9 27.86 -10.68 75.72
C ARG A 9 29.05 -10.49 74.80
N THR A 10 30.15 -11.15 75.16
CA THR A 10 31.44 -11.11 74.50
C THR A 10 31.50 -12.03 73.29
N SER A 11 32.42 -11.70 72.39
CA SER A 11 32.88 -12.51 71.26
C SER A 11 33.40 -13.91 71.64
N LEU A 12 33.28 -14.86 70.71
CA LEU A 12 34.28 -15.84 70.23
C LEU A 12 33.56 -16.79 69.24
N ARG A 13 33.78 -16.77 67.92
CA ARG A 13 34.92 -17.31 67.15
C ARG A 13 35.43 -18.70 67.61
N ARG A 14 35.22 -19.68 66.71
CA ARG A 14 35.91 -20.97 66.45
C ARG A 14 35.27 -22.26 66.98
N ARG A 15 35.47 -23.33 66.16
CA ARG A 15 35.15 -24.77 66.34
C ARG A 15 33.63 -25.02 66.18
N LEU A 16 33.11 -26.01 65.43
CA LEU A 16 33.61 -27.23 64.77
C LEU A 16 32.95 -27.31 63.37
N SER A 17 33.57 -27.71 62.25
CA SER A 17 34.15 -29.02 61.89
C SER A 17 33.13 -30.16 61.70
N ARG A 18 32.79 -30.42 60.41
CA ARG A 18 32.31 -31.69 59.82
C ARG A 18 30.99 -32.31 60.35
N ALA A 19 29.94 -32.19 59.54
CA ALA A 19 29.00 -33.28 59.26
C ALA A 19 28.42 -33.09 57.85
N ALA A 20 28.45 -34.12 57.01
CA ALA A 20 27.92 -34.09 55.66
C ALA A 20 26.59 -34.85 55.60
N THR A 21 25.56 -34.24 55.03
CA THR A 21 24.40 -34.95 54.47
C THR A 21 23.91 -34.15 53.28
N ALA A 22 23.91 -34.78 52.11
CA ALA A 22 23.49 -34.14 50.87
C ALA A 22 21.96 -33.93 50.89
N VAL A 23 21.52 -32.71 50.60
CA VAL A 23 20.19 -32.47 50.05
C VAL A 23 20.39 -31.91 48.65
N ALA A 24 20.63 -32.81 47.71
CA ALA A 24 20.54 -32.51 46.30
C ALA A 24 19.06 -32.33 45.93
N ALA A 25 18.50 -31.18 46.30
CA ALA A 25 17.19 -30.76 45.81
C ALA A 25 17.34 -30.50 44.30
N ALA A 26 16.84 -31.43 43.49
CA ALA A 26 16.94 -31.37 42.05
C ALA A 26 16.25 -30.10 41.53
N ALA A 27 17.05 -29.11 41.15
CA ALA A 27 16.62 -28.04 40.25
C ALA A 27 16.41 -28.66 38.86
N ALA A 28 15.30 -29.38 38.71
CA ALA A 28 14.81 -29.82 37.43
C ALA A 28 14.50 -28.56 36.62
N ALA A 29 15.44 -28.17 35.77
CA ALA A 29 15.24 -27.10 34.81
C ALA A 29 14.16 -27.56 33.84
N VAL A 30 12.91 -27.19 34.15
CA VAL A 30 11.81 -27.23 33.19
C VAL A 30 12.13 -26.15 32.18
N VAL A 31 12.99 -26.50 31.21
CA VAL A 31 13.07 -25.82 29.93
C VAL A 31 11.72 -26.04 29.30
N ALA A 32 10.80 -25.11 29.56
CA ALA A 32 9.55 -25.03 28.86
C ALA A 32 9.92 -24.87 27.39
N VAL A 33 9.78 -25.95 26.62
CA VAL A 33 9.85 -25.91 25.16
C VAL A 33 8.59 -25.18 24.72
N VAL A 34 8.62 -23.85 24.85
CA VAL A 34 7.64 -22.96 24.22
C VAL A 34 7.76 -23.28 22.73
N PRO A 35 6.73 -23.87 22.09
CA PRO A 35 6.80 -24.06 20.66
C PRO A 35 6.94 -22.67 20.06
N LEU A 36 8.05 -22.40 19.38
CA LEU A 36 8.11 -21.26 18.48
C LEU A 36 6.98 -21.48 17.48
N ALA A 37 5.90 -20.72 17.63
CA ALA A 37 4.88 -20.63 16.62
C ALA A 37 5.61 -20.23 15.33
N ALA A 38 5.64 -21.13 14.35
CA ALA A 38 6.23 -20.84 13.07
C ALA A 38 5.61 -19.52 12.58
N PRO A 39 6.42 -18.55 12.10
CA PRO A 39 5.90 -17.26 11.71
C PRO A 39 4.79 -17.50 10.70
N ALA A 40 3.58 -17.00 11.02
CA ALA A 40 2.40 -17.20 10.17
C ALA A 40 2.79 -16.82 8.74
N GLY A 41 2.79 -17.82 7.85
CA GLY A 41 3.54 -17.75 6.59
C GLY A 41 3.20 -16.47 5.85
N ALA A 42 4.22 -15.66 5.56
CA ALA A 42 4.03 -14.38 4.90
C ALA A 42 3.23 -14.62 3.61
N VAL A 43 2.02 -14.06 3.54
CA VAL A 43 1.13 -14.27 2.40
C VAL A 43 1.79 -13.64 1.18
N THR A 44 2.43 -14.47 0.37
CA THR A 44 3.05 -14.06 -0.89
C THR A 44 1.93 -13.71 -1.86
N LEU A 45 1.58 -12.42 -1.91
CA LEU A 45 0.60 -11.92 -2.86
C LEU A 45 1.19 -11.95 -4.28
N PRO A 46 0.39 -12.31 -5.30
CA PRO A 46 0.84 -12.31 -6.67
C PRO A 46 1.22 -10.88 -7.11
N MET A 47 2.24 -10.78 -7.96
CA MET A 47 2.43 -9.58 -8.79
C MET A 47 1.60 -9.73 -10.06
N PRO A 48 1.17 -8.63 -10.70
CA PRO A 48 0.61 -8.69 -12.04
C PRO A 48 1.57 -9.34 -13.04
N ALA A 49 1.02 -9.97 -14.07
CA ALA A 49 1.83 -10.52 -15.15
C ALA A 49 2.47 -9.39 -15.97
N THR A 50 3.78 -9.45 -16.18
CA THR A 50 4.53 -8.54 -17.04
C THR A 50 4.52 -9.06 -18.48
N PRO A 51 3.98 -8.31 -19.47
CA PRO A 51 4.12 -8.66 -20.88
C PRO A 51 5.60 -8.64 -21.32
N ARG A 52 5.96 -9.41 -22.34
CA ARG A 52 7.25 -9.19 -23.03
C ARG A 52 7.16 -7.93 -23.89
N PHE A 53 8.13 -7.04 -23.71
CA PHE A 53 8.27 -5.82 -24.52
C PHE A 53 9.36 -5.99 -25.57
N VAL A 54 9.07 -5.52 -26.79
CA VAL A 54 10.02 -5.52 -27.92
C VAL A 54 10.52 -4.12 -28.28
N THR A 55 10.02 -3.09 -27.60
CA THR A 55 10.38 -1.69 -27.75
C THR A 55 10.96 -1.14 -26.43
N PRO A 56 11.85 -0.13 -26.47
CA PRO A 56 12.32 0.55 -25.26
C PRO A 56 11.16 1.13 -24.44
N ALA A 57 11.36 1.24 -23.12
CA ALA A 57 10.42 1.90 -22.24
C ALA A 57 10.40 3.42 -22.49
N GLU A 58 9.24 4.03 -22.27
CA GLU A 58 9.07 5.49 -22.29
C GLU A 58 10.07 6.19 -21.38
N LYS A 59 10.49 7.40 -21.77
CA LYS A 59 11.02 8.38 -20.81
C LYS A 59 9.91 8.74 -19.82
N THR A 60 10.29 9.23 -18.65
CA THR A 60 9.31 9.74 -17.69
C THR A 60 8.46 10.86 -18.32
N VAL A 61 7.14 10.76 -18.20
CA VAL A 61 6.22 11.79 -18.68
C VAL A 61 6.03 12.83 -17.58
N PRO A 62 6.29 14.14 -17.82
CA PRO A 62 6.03 15.20 -16.86
C PRO A 62 4.56 15.23 -16.40
N TYR A 63 4.26 16.01 -15.35
CA TYR A 63 2.87 16.22 -14.95
C TYR A 63 2.05 16.84 -16.09
N GLU A 64 1.10 16.08 -16.61
CA GLU A 64 0.08 16.54 -17.53
C GLU A 64 -1.17 16.95 -16.74
N PRO A 65 -1.42 18.26 -16.51
CA PRO A 65 -2.63 18.73 -15.86
C PRO A 65 -3.88 18.42 -16.69
N GLN A 66 -5.01 18.21 -16.01
CA GLN A 66 -6.31 18.17 -16.67
C GLN A 66 -6.65 19.51 -17.36
N THR A 67 -7.02 19.44 -18.64
CA THR A 67 -7.35 20.58 -19.53
C THR A 67 -8.71 20.43 -20.21
N THR A 68 -9.24 19.23 -20.35
CA THR A 68 -10.57 18.95 -20.93
C THR A 68 -11.45 18.20 -19.94
N CYS A 69 -12.63 17.76 -20.37
CA CYS A 69 -13.44 16.79 -19.64
C CYS A 69 -14.10 15.82 -20.63
N THR A 70 -14.40 14.60 -20.19
CA THR A 70 -15.13 13.58 -20.94
C THR A 70 -15.95 12.69 -20.01
N SER A 71 -17.00 12.07 -20.56
CA SER A 71 -17.73 10.95 -19.96
C SER A 71 -17.16 9.58 -20.39
N THR A 72 -16.08 9.56 -21.17
CA THR A 72 -15.47 8.34 -21.70
C THR A 72 -14.26 7.91 -20.85
N ILE A 73 -14.22 6.65 -20.46
CA ILE A 73 -13.07 6.06 -19.78
C ILE A 73 -11.91 5.85 -20.77
N GLY A 74 -10.70 6.24 -20.41
CA GLY A 74 -9.49 5.92 -21.15
C GLY A 74 -9.24 4.41 -21.20
N ALA A 75 -8.99 3.87 -22.40
CA ALA A 75 -8.90 2.43 -22.63
C ALA A 75 -7.77 1.73 -21.84
N GLY A 76 -6.63 2.41 -21.65
CA GLY A 76 -5.53 1.96 -20.80
C GLY A 76 -5.85 2.03 -19.31
N THR A 77 -6.51 3.10 -18.86
CA THR A 77 -6.98 3.25 -17.46
C THR A 77 -8.01 2.19 -17.10
N ALA A 78 -8.96 1.89 -17.99
CA ALA A 78 -9.87 0.75 -17.82
C ALA A 78 -9.10 -0.56 -17.66
N TRP A 79 -8.12 -0.83 -18.53
CA TRP A 79 -7.31 -2.04 -18.49
C TRP A 79 -6.60 -2.20 -17.16
N PHE A 80 -5.96 -1.13 -16.69
CA PHE A 80 -5.26 -1.15 -15.41
C PHE A 80 -6.22 -1.43 -14.25
N ALA A 81 -7.40 -0.79 -14.23
CA ALA A 81 -8.42 -1.03 -13.21
C ALA A 81 -8.91 -2.49 -13.17
N ARG A 82 -9.15 -3.11 -14.34
CA ARG A 82 -9.45 -4.56 -14.42
C ARG A 82 -8.32 -5.42 -13.89
N MET A 83 -7.09 -5.12 -14.31
CA MET A 83 -5.91 -5.89 -13.94
C MET A 83 -5.73 -5.87 -12.42
N ALA A 84 -5.78 -4.69 -11.79
CA ALA A 84 -5.62 -4.53 -10.35
C ALA A 84 -6.65 -5.35 -9.56
N VAL A 85 -7.95 -5.19 -9.86
CA VAL A 85 -9.03 -5.90 -9.15
C VAL A 85 -8.98 -7.42 -9.40
N ARG A 86 -8.58 -7.87 -10.60
CA ARG A 86 -8.42 -9.31 -10.91
C ARG A 86 -7.21 -9.94 -10.25
N THR A 87 -6.08 -9.23 -10.15
CA THR A 87 -4.86 -9.73 -9.49
C THR A 87 -5.05 -9.85 -7.98
N TYR A 88 -5.89 -9.00 -7.37
CA TYR A 88 -6.05 -8.91 -5.93
C TYR A 88 -7.50 -9.08 -5.46
N PRO A 89 -8.01 -10.33 -5.37
CA PRO A 89 -9.35 -10.61 -4.84
C PRO A 89 -9.57 -10.06 -3.42
N GLY A 90 -10.63 -9.26 -3.29
CA GLY A 90 -10.98 -8.50 -2.09
C GLY A 90 -10.73 -6.99 -2.22
N SER A 91 -9.93 -6.55 -3.20
CA SER A 91 -9.85 -5.12 -3.57
C SER A 91 -11.03 -4.68 -4.44
N THR A 92 -11.28 -3.37 -4.52
CA THR A 92 -12.45 -2.81 -5.23
C THR A 92 -12.07 -1.74 -6.26
N ASN A 93 -13.01 -1.39 -7.14
CA ASN A 93 -12.91 -0.20 -7.99
C ASN A 93 -13.69 0.94 -7.31
N MET A 94 -13.02 2.02 -6.92
CA MET A 94 -13.65 3.18 -6.28
C MET A 94 -13.95 4.33 -7.26
N GLY A 95 -13.45 4.25 -8.50
CA GLY A 95 -13.85 5.16 -9.57
C GLY A 95 -12.77 5.42 -10.62
N ILE A 96 -13.22 5.81 -11.81
CA ILE A 96 -12.36 6.30 -12.90
C ILE A 96 -12.80 7.71 -13.31
N LEU A 97 -14.09 7.93 -13.51
CA LEU A 97 -14.64 9.20 -13.94
C LEU A 97 -15.09 10.08 -12.76
N ARG A 98 -15.00 11.40 -12.96
CA ARG A 98 -15.59 12.42 -12.08
C ARG A 98 -16.33 13.45 -12.93
N ALA A 99 -17.49 13.89 -12.48
CA ALA A 99 -18.31 14.86 -13.22
C ALA A 99 -17.54 16.15 -13.52
N CYS A 100 -17.71 16.71 -14.72
CA CYS A 100 -16.98 17.90 -15.18
C CYS A 100 -17.14 19.10 -14.24
N GLY A 101 -18.36 19.33 -13.75
CA GLY A 101 -18.70 20.41 -12.82
C GLY A 101 -18.30 20.15 -11.36
N SER A 102 -17.72 19.00 -11.02
CA SER A 102 -17.11 18.79 -9.70
C SER A 102 -15.95 19.76 -9.50
N GLY A 103 -15.74 20.27 -8.28
CA GLY A 103 -14.69 21.24 -8.00
C GLY A 103 -13.27 20.71 -8.24
N GLY A 104 -12.33 21.62 -8.48
CA GLY A 104 -10.89 21.33 -8.61
C GLY A 104 -10.45 20.77 -9.97
N GLN A 105 -9.13 20.79 -10.20
CA GLN A 105 -8.49 20.09 -11.32
C GLN A 105 -8.37 18.61 -10.98
N SER A 106 -8.66 17.72 -11.93
CA SER A 106 -8.63 16.27 -11.68
C SER A 106 -8.60 15.44 -12.95
N GLU A 107 -7.62 14.54 -13.06
CA GLU A 107 -7.45 13.62 -14.18
C GLU A 107 -8.59 12.58 -14.33
N HIS A 108 -9.41 12.39 -13.28
CA HIS A 108 -10.67 11.64 -13.38
C HIS A 108 -11.67 12.28 -14.35
N LYS A 109 -11.63 13.60 -14.52
CA LYS A 109 -12.49 14.30 -15.50
C LYS A 109 -12.11 13.97 -16.95
N GLU A 110 -10.88 13.49 -17.17
CA GLU A 110 -10.38 13.09 -18.49
C GLU A 110 -10.36 11.55 -18.66
N GLY A 111 -11.00 10.81 -17.74
CA GLY A 111 -11.06 9.34 -17.79
C GLY A 111 -9.70 8.64 -17.65
N ARG A 112 -8.67 9.36 -17.16
CA ARG A 112 -7.27 8.92 -17.08
C ARG A 112 -6.70 8.90 -15.66
N ALA A 113 -7.56 8.69 -14.67
CA ALA A 113 -7.17 8.36 -13.31
C ALA A 113 -8.02 7.20 -12.77
N PHE A 114 -7.51 6.47 -11.78
CA PHE A 114 -8.19 5.33 -11.18
C PHE A 114 -7.95 5.27 -9.67
N ASP A 115 -9.04 5.22 -8.91
CA ASP A 115 -9.03 4.99 -7.47
C ASP A 115 -9.25 3.49 -7.20
N TRP A 116 -8.19 2.81 -6.76
CA TRP A 116 -8.18 1.39 -6.44
C TRP A 116 -8.41 1.18 -4.93
N GLY A 117 -9.56 0.61 -4.56
CA GLY A 117 -9.92 0.40 -3.16
C GLY A 117 -9.08 -0.71 -2.52
N VAL A 118 -8.12 -0.29 -1.70
CA VAL A 118 -7.28 -1.09 -0.81
C VAL A 118 -6.93 -0.23 0.39
N ASP A 119 -7.31 -0.66 1.60
CA ASP A 119 -7.13 0.10 2.82
C ASP A 119 -5.72 -0.10 3.42
N ALA A 120 -4.94 0.97 3.52
CA ALA A 120 -3.61 1.00 4.13
C ALA A 120 -3.61 0.56 5.60
N ARG A 121 -4.76 0.65 6.29
CA ARG A 121 -4.95 0.26 7.70
C ARG A 121 -5.22 -1.24 7.83
N VAL A 122 -5.58 -1.93 6.75
CA VAL A 122 -5.80 -3.38 6.70
C VAL A 122 -4.53 -4.05 6.18
N ALA A 123 -3.86 -4.83 7.03
CA ALA A 123 -2.54 -5.39 6.73
C ALA A 123 -2.46 -6.18 5.41
N ARG A 124 -3.51 -6.93 5.05
CA ARG A 124 -3.59 -7.68 3.78
C ARG A 124 -3.68 -6.75 2.57
N GLU A 125 -4.39 -5.63 2.68
CA GLU A 125 -4.63 -4.69 1.57
C GLU A 125 -3.45 -3.73 1.38
N GLY A 126 -2.84 -3.26 2.48
CA GLY A 126 -1.54 -2.60 2.44
C GLY A 126 -0.43 -3.46 1.80
N ALA A 127 -0.48 -4.79 1.98
CA ALA A 127 0.40 -5.71 1.27
C ALA A 127 0.07 -5.82 -0.24
N MET A 128 -1.20 -5.73 -0.66
CA MET A 128 -1.60 -5.68 -2.09
C MET A 128 -1.04 -4.42 -2.76
N ALA A 129 -1.19 -3.25 -2.12
CA ALA A 129 -0.61 -2.01 -2.61
C ALA A 129 0.93 -2.12 -2.70
N THR A 130 1.58 -2.73 -1.72
CA THR A 130 3.03 -2.98 -1.72
C THR A 130 3.47 -3.89 -2.87
N ALA A 131 2.73 -4.98 -3.15
CA ALA A 131 3.02 -5.88 -4.26
C ALA A 131 2.84 -5.19 -5.63
N MET A 132 1.77 -4.41 -5.80
CA MET A 132 1.52 -3.58 -6.98
C MET A 132 2.64 -2.55 -7.19
N HIS A 133 3.03 -1.81 -6.14
CA HIS A 133 4.12 -0.84 -6.22
C HIS A 133 5.47 -1.50 -6.53
N LYS A 134 5.76 -2.67 -5.95
CA LYS A 134 6.99 -3.41 -6.26
C LYS A 134 7.04 -3.87 -7.72
N TRP A 135 5.91 -4.22 -8.32
CA TRP A 135 5.81 -4.52 -9.75
C TRP A 135 5.98 -3.27 -10.62
N LEU A 136 5.26 -2.18 -10.29
CA LEU A 136 5.28 -0.92 -11.04
C LEU A 136 6.65 -0.22 -11.05
N LEU A 137 7.35 -0.25 -9.92
CA LEU A 137 8.55 0.56 -9.64
C LEU A 137 9.87 -0.20 -9.85
N LYS A 138 9.81 -1.48 -10.24
CA LYS A 138 10.98 -2.27 -10.60
C LYS A 138 11.70 -1.64 -11.81
N ASP A 139 13.01 -1.83 -11.88
CA ASP A 139 13.87 -1.49 -13.04
C ASP A 139 13.67 -0.03 -13.52
N ASP A 140 13.94 0.93 -12.61
CA ASP A 140 13.68 2.37 -12.81
C ASP A 140 12.23 2.65 -13.23
N ALA A 141 11.29 2.05 -12.49
CA ALA A 141 9.85 2.11 -12.73
C ALA A 141 9.43 1.87 -14.19
N GLU A 142 10.08 0.92 -14.87
CA GLU A 142 9.84 0.60 -16.28
C GLU A 142 8.35 0.38 -16.54
N ILE A 143 7.69 -0.44 -15.72
CA ILE A 143 6.27 -0.75 -15.89
C ILE A 143 5.38 0.50 -15.69
N ALA A 144 5.68 1.34 -14.70
CA ALA A 144 4.94 2.59 -14.49
C ALA A 144 5.10 3.56 -15.67
N ARG A 145 6.33 3.71 -16.21
CA ARG A 145 6.61 4.51 -17.41
C ARG A 145 5.88 3.96 -18.62
N ARG A 146 5.92 2.64 -18.84
CA ARG A 146 5.22 1.97 -19.94
C ARG A 146 3.70 2.06 -19.84
N LEU A 147 3.11 2.02 -18.65
CA LEU A 147 1.68 2.28 -18.45
C LEU A 147 1.33 3.78 -18.59
N GLY A 148 2.32 4.67 -18.60
CA GLY A 148 2.14 6.12 -18.61
C GLY A 148 1.64 6.67 -17.26
N ILE A 149 1.92 6.01 -16.14
CA ILE A 149 1.60 6.53 -14.81
C ILE A 149 2.52 7.72 -14.52
N MET A 150 1.93 8.87 -14.19
CA MET A 150 2.66 10.10 -13.84
C MET A 150 2.96 10.15 -12.34
N TYR A 151 1.97 9.80 -11.52
CA TYR A 151 2.08 9.80 -10.07
C TYR A 151 1.09 8.82 -9.43
N ILE A 152 1.40 8.46 -8.18
CA ILE A 152 0.63 7.56 -7.32
C ILE A 152 0.42 8.26 -5.99
N ILE A 153 -0.80 8.25 -5.45
CA ILE A 153 -1.10 8.75 -4.09
C ILE A 153 -1.64 7.59 -3.25
N PHE A 154 -1.06 7.37 -2.08
CA PHE A 154 -1.48 6.36 -1.12
C PHE A 154 -0.97 6.69 0.29
N ASN A 155 -1.81 6.47 1.30
CA ASN A 155 -1.48 6.55 2.73
C ASN A 155 -0.76 7.86 3.13
N ASP A 156 -1.43 9.00 2.88
CA ASP A 156 -0.89 10.36 3.08
C ASP A 156 0.42 10.67 2.33
N ARG A 157 0.76 9.92 1.26
CA ARG A 157 1.99 10.11 0.48
C ARG A 157 1.74 10.13 -1.02
N ILE A 158 2.63 10.82 -1.74
CA ILE A 158 2.66 10.89 -3.20
C ILE A 158 4.04 10.47 -3.72
N LEU A 159 4.06 9.59 -4.71
CA LEU A 159 5.21 9.27 -5.54
C LEU A 159 4.99 9.87 -6.93
N SER A 160 5.99 10.56 -7.49
CA SER A 160 5.95 11.06 -8.87
C SER A 160 6.93 10.27 -9.74
N VAL A 161 6.44 9.58 -10.77
CA VAL A 161 7.29 8.78 -11.69
C VAL A 161 8.26 9.67 -12.47
N TYR A 162 7.91 10.95 -12.69
CA TYR A 162 8.81 11.94 -13.27
C TYR A 162 9.80 12.58 -12.29
N ARG A 163 9.79 12.18 -11.01
CA ARG A 163 10.76 12.60 -9.97
C ARG A 163 11.05 11.45 -8.98
N LEU A 164 11.37 10.26 -9.48
CA LEU A 164 11.60 9.07 -8.63
C LEU A 164 12.67 9.27 -7.56
N GLN A 165 13.67 10.11 -7.83
CA GLN A 165 14.74 10.45 -6.88
C GLN A 165 14.23 11.15 -5.60
N ASP A 166 13.05 11.78 -5.65
CA ASP A 166 12.41 12.39 -4.47
C ASP A 166 11.76 11.34 -3.54
N GLY A 167 11.57 10.11 -4.03
CA GLY A 167 10.85 9.05 -3.34
C GLY A 167 9.38 9.39 -3.02
N TRP A 168 8.84 8.69 -2.02
CA TRP A 168 7.51 8.97 -1.47
C TRP A 168 7.54 10.22 -0.58
N ARG A 169 6.86 11.28 -1.01
CA ARG A 169 6.77 12.56 -0.29
C ARG A 169 5.44 12.66 0.47
N PRO A 170 5.34 13.47 1.54
CA PRO A 170 4.06 13.79 2.16
C PRO A 170 3.05 14.35 1.17
N TYR A 171 1.80 13.94 1.29
CA TYR A 171 0.67 14.43 0.52
C TYR A 171 -0.41 14.99 1.44
N VAL A 172 -0.94 16.17 1.09
CA VAL A 172 -2.10 16.77 1.75
C VAL A 172 -3.05 17.27 0.66
N HIS A 173 -4.25 16.67 0.60
CA HIS A 173 -5.29 17.09 -0.34
C HIS A 173 -5.65 18.58 -0.14
N ALA A 174 -6.06 19.28 -1.21
CA ALA A 174 -6.37 20.71 -1.15
C ALA A 174 -7.40 21.05 -0.05
N SER A 175 -8.51 20.30 0.02
CA SER A 175 -9.55 20.39 1.06
C SER A 175 -9.11 20.00 2.48
N CYS A 176 -7.84 19.62 2.66
CA CYS A 176 -7.21 19.28 3.95
C CYS A 176 -6.12 20.27 4.38
N ARG A 177 -5.87 21.32 3.60
CA ARG A 177 -4.89 22.36 3.98
C ARG A 177 -5.45 23.20 5.13
N GLY A 178 -4.58 23.54 6.08
CA GLY A 178 -4.94 24.37 7.25
C GLY A 178 -5.71 23.66 8.36
N ARG A 179 -5.91 22.34 8.30
CA ARG A 179 -6.57 21.54 9.35
C ARG A 179 -5.75 20.31 9.72
N ALA A 180 -6.02 19.73 10.89
CA ALA A 180 -5.34 18.49 11.29
C ALA A 180 -5.78 17.31 10.42
N LEU A 181 -4.85 16.42 10.04
CA LEU A 181 -5.17 15.24 9.23
C LEU A 181 -6.16 14.27 9.92
N SER A 182 -6.23 14.28 11.26
CA SER A 182 -7.26 13.56 12.02
C SER A 182 -8.69 14.03 11.75
N GLN A 183 -8.86 15.24 11.21
CA GLN A 183 -10.16 15.82 10.83
C GLN A 183 -10.48 15.63 9.33
N CYS A 184 -9.57 15.01 8.57
CA CYS A 184 -9.78 14.69 7.15
C CYS A 184 -10.32 13.28 6.98
N SER A 185 -11.24 13.11 6.03
CA SER A 185 -11.80 11.78 5.74
C SER A 185 -10.70 10.84 5.19
N PRO A 186 -10.86 9.51 5.38
CA PRO A 186 -9.96 8.51 4.82
C PRO A 186 -9.68 8.72 3.33
N THR A 187 -10.70 9.04 2.56
CA THR A 187 -10.63 9.27 1.11
C THR A 187 -9.79 10.49 0.74
N LEU A 188 -9.91 11.61 1.45
CA LEU A 188 -9.06 12.78 1.19
C LEU A 188 -7.58 12.49 1.53
N ARG A 189 -7.33 11.55 2.43
CA ARG A 189 -5.99 11.08 2.83
C ARG A 189 -5.45 9.92 2.00
N HIS A 190 -6.28 9.35 1.12
CA HIS A 190 -5.95 8.17 0.30
C HIS A 190 -5.46 6.99 1.16
N VAL A 191 -6.04 6.82 2.37
CA VAL A 191 -5.73 5.66 3.24
C VAL A 191 -6.66 4.49 2.97
N ASP A 192 -7.79 4.70 2.32
CA ASP A 192 -8.79 3.71 1.91
C ASP A 192 -8.64 3.26 0.43
N HIS A 193 -7.81 3.94 -0.36
CA HIS A 193 -7.54 3.61 -1.75
C HIS A 193 -6.17 4.11 -2.24
N VAL A 194 -5.63 3.47 -3.28
CA VAL A 194 -4.53 4.02 -4.08
C VAL A 194 -5.08 4.78 -5.28
N HIS A 195 -4.68 6.02 -5.45
CA HIS A 195 -4.98 6.80 -6.66
C HIS A 195 -3.83 6.71 -7.66
N TYR A 196 -4.12 6.25 -8.88
CA TYR A 196 -3.20 6.23 -10.02
C TYR A 196 -3.60 7.28 -11.05
N SER A 197 -2.70 8.19 -11.39
CA SER A 197 -2.91 9.21 -12.44
C SER A 197 -2.04 8.93 -13.66
N PHE A 198 -2.67 8.87 -14.84
CA PHE A 198 -2.04 8.50 -16.10
C PHE A 198 -1.88 9.71 -17.02
N SER A 199 -0.83 9.73 -17.83
CA SER A 199 -0.68 10.64 -18.97
C SER A 199 -1.81 10.43 -19.98
N ARG A 200 -2.05 11.39 -20.89
CA ARG A 200 -3.06 11.19 -21.95
C ARG A 200 -2.75 9.97 -22.81
N ALA A 201 -1.47 9.70 -23.08
CA ALA A 201 -1.05 8.51 -23.84
C ALA A 201 -1.27 7.20 -23.06
N GLY A 202 -0.93 7.18 -21.76
CA GLY A 202 -1.15 6.02 -20.89
C GLY A 202 -2.63 5.70 -20.70
N GLY A 203 -3.42 6.71 -20.35
CA GLY A 203 -4.87 6.58 -20.20
C GLY A 203 -5.57 6.15 -21.49
N ALA A 204 -5.15 6.67 -22.64
CA ALA A 204 -5.67 6.26 -23.95
C ALA A 204 -5.21 4.86 -24.41
N GLY A 205 -4.26 4.22 -23.72
CA GLY A 205 -3.73 2.90 -24.12
C GLY A 205 -2.80 2.95 -25.35
N ARG A 206 -1.96 3.99 -25.46
CA ARG A 206 -1.15 4.28 -26.67
C ARG A 206 0.37 4.24 -26.48
N THR A 207 0.83 3.83 -25.29
CA THR A 207 2.25 3.61 -24.94
C THR A 207 2.78 2.25 -25.40
N SER A 208 4.07 1.99 -25.18
CA SER A 208 4.79 0.76 -25.51
C SER A 208 4.25 -0.49 -24.82
N PHE A 209 3.58 -0.34 -23.67
CA PHE A 209 2.96 -1.44 -22.92
C PHE A 209 1.97 -2.25 -23.78
N TRP A 210 1.34 -1.58 -24.75
CA TRP A 210 0.27 -2.13 -25.59
C TRP A 210 0.77 -2.67 -26.94
N GLN A 211 2.09 -2.70 -27.16
CA GLN A 211 2.72 -2.96 -28.46
C GLN A 211 3.55 -4.26 -28.51
N GLY A 212 3.65 -5.00 -27.41
CA GLY A 212 4.36 -6.29 -27.36
C GLY A 212 3.56 -7.47 -27.95
N PRO A 213 4.21 -8.61 -28.25
CA PRO A 213 3.54 -9.81 -28.76
C PRO A 213 2.54 -10.40 -27.74
N ASP A 214 2.83 -10.25 -26.44
CA ASP A 214 1.97 -10.67 -25.34
C ASP A 214 1.00 -9.54 -24.89
N ALA A 215 0.99 -8.39 -25.58
CA ALA A 215 0.23 -7.22 -25.13
C ALA A 215 -1.26 -7.34 -25.46
N VAL A 216 -2.09 -7.32 -24.41
CA VAL A 216 -3.54 -7.22 -24.55
C VAL A 216 -3.91 -5.77 -24.88
N ALA A 217 -3.79 -5.42 -26.17
CA ALA A 217 -4.18 -4.11 -26.69
C ALA A 217 -5.63 -3.79 -26.27
N PRO A 218 -5.92 -2.58 -25.73
CA PRO A 218 -7.22 -2.27 -25.15
C PRO A 218 -8.24 -1.93 -26.25
N SER A 219 -8.75 -2.99 -26.90
CA SER A 219 -9.57 -2.92 -28.12
C SER A 219 -11.09 -2.97 -27.85
N GLY A 220 -11.85 -2.41 -28.80
CA GLY A 220 -13.18 -1.81 -28.57
C GLY A 220 -14.32 -2.72 -28.08
N LYS A 221 -14.28 -4.05 -28.32
CA LYS A 221 -15.31 -4.95 -27.78
C LYS A 221 -15.17 -5.20 -26.28
N GLY A 222 -13.95 -5.14 -25.75
CA GLY A 222 -13.71 -5.16 -24.31
C GLY A 222 -14.23 -3.87 -23.66
N LEU A 223 -14.02 -2.71 -24.31
CA LEU A 223 -14.35 -1.38 -23.79
C LEU A 223 -15.87 -1.15 -23.59
N ALA A 224 -16.72 -1.76 -24.41
CA ALA A 224 -18.17 -1.72 -24.22
C ALA A 224 -18.62 -2.51 -22.97
N LEU A 225 -18.28 -3.79 -22.88
CA LEU A 225 -18.56 -4.66 -21.72
C LEU A 225 -17.99 -4.10 -20.39
N LEU A 226 -17.01 -3.21 -20.50
CA LEU A 226 -16.34 -2.56 -19.39
C LEU A 226 -17.16 -1.45 -18.74
N GLN A 227 -17.82 -0.61 -19.54
CA GLN A 227 -18.67 0.43 -19.00
C GLN A 227 -19.82 -0.21 -18.22
N ASP A 228 -20.40 -1.30 -18.75
CA ASP A 228 -21.47 -2.05 -18.11
C ASP A 228 -21.02 -2.76 -16.82
N SER A 229 -19.88 -3.48 -16.84
CA SER A 229 -19.40 -4.18 -15.62
C SER A 229 -18.98 -3.23 -14.49
N LEU A 230 -18.51 -2.03 -14.83
CA LEU A 230 -18.12 -1.02 -13.84
C LEU A 230 -19.34 -0.23 -13.31
N ALA A 231 -20.41 -0.09 -14.11
CA ALA A 231 -21.69 0.42 -13.62
C ALA A 231 -22.42 -0.58 -12.68
N GLY A 232 -22.17 -1.88 -12.84
CA GLY A 232 -22.74 -2.94 -11.99
C GLY A 232 -22.17 -3.02 -10.57
N VAL A 233 -20.93 -2.55 -10.36
CA VAL A 233 -20.34 -2.45 -9.01
C VAL A 233 -20.87 -1.18 -8.34
N ARG A 234 -22.04 -1.29 -7.70
CA ARG A 234 -22.69 -0.17 -7.02
C ARG A 234 -21.73 0.47 -6.02
N SER A 235 -21.55 1.78 -6.17
CA SER A 235 -20.93 2.63 -5.14
C SER A 235 -21.65 2.41 -3.81
N SER A 236 -20.92 1.90 -2.81
CA SER A 236 -21.33 1.88 -1.41
C SER A 236 -20.85 3.14 -0.67
N ALA A 237 -20.59 4.25 -1.39
CA ALA A 237 -20.44 5.57 -0.80
C ALA A 237 -21.83 6.21 -0.65
N GLY A 238 -22.45 6.02 0.52
CA GLY A 238 -23.72 6.62 0.88
C GLY A 238 -23.85 6.76 2.40
N ALA A 239 -24.27 7.95 2.84
CA ALA A 239 -24.29 8.48 4.21
C ALA A 239 -22.90 8.90 4.77
#